data_AF-A0A1Y4R6C9-F1
#
_entry.id   AF-A0A1Y4R6C9-F1
#
_cell.length_a   1.000
_cell.length_b   1.000
_cell.length_c   1.000
_cell.angle_alpha   90.00
_cell.angle_beta   90.00
_cell.angle_gamma   90.00
#
_symmetry.space_group_name_H-M   'P 1'
#
loop_
_entity.id
_entity.type
_entity.pdbx_description
1 polymer ?
#
loop_
_entity_poly.entity_id
_entity_poly.type
_entity_poly.pdbx_seq_one_letter_code
_entity_poly.pdbx_strand_id
1 'polypeptide(L)'
;MSHIEVTSLVPLSDETSLQDVYKTKQYTQDECYDIIQPFFNKYGLTIDDTQTDIYDETIYFYSQNREILANIDYSGGTFHLWYTNESDTPQDNLTEQEVKDIIQKEGIQIPQQATFTSLDDGQYIFEVQDIVDHQYLNGSISCQINANKSFISLGYDLKTYDSYKQFPIISQQQAFELIKDGKFNQDWMMSLDQEIIIHSANLVYVEDSKGFYQPVYLFGIENDQIIYIPAIQS
;
A
#
# COMPACT_ATOMS: atom_id res chain seq x y z
N MET A 1 29.53 1.16 -19.84
CA MET A 1 28.25 0.69 -20.41
C MET A 1 28.16 1.23 -21.82
N SER A 2 27.64 0.45 -22.77
CA SER A 2 27.29 0.97 -24.11
C SER A 2 26.37 2.17 -23.95
N HIS A 3 26.49 3.16 -24.85
CA HIS A 3 25.60 4.33 -24.87
C HIS A 3 24.16 3.85 -25.06
N ILE A 4 23.41 3.73 -23.97
CA ILE A 4 21.96 3.60 -24.02
C ILE A 4 21.45 5.00 -24.38
N GLU A 5 20.78 5.11 -25.52
CA GLU A 5 20.13 6.35 -25.91
C GLU A 5 18.87 6.53 -25.06
N VAL A 6 18.67 7.70 -24.46
CA VAL A 6 17.48 7.98 -23.65
C VAL A 6 16.75 9.16 -24.25
N THR A 7 15.51 8.92 -24.65
CA THR A 7 14.65 9.89 -25.34
C THR A 7 13.39 10.10 -24.52
N SER A 8 12.91 11.34 -24.43
CA SER A 8 11.60 11.65 -23.83
C SER A 8 10.60 12.06 -24.89
N LEU A 9 9.44 11.41 -24.92
CA LEU A 9 8.29 11.80 -25.74
C LEU A 9 7.35 12.78 -25.03
N VAL A 10 7.59 13.01 -23.74
CA VAL A 10 6.84 13.98 -22.92
C VAL A 10 7.71 15.20 -22.59
N PRO A 11 7.11 16.40 -22.47
CA PRO A 11 7.82 17.55 -21.95
C PRO A 11 8.22 17.28 -20.49
N LEU A 12 9.44 17.68 -20.14
CA LEU A 12 9.97 17.57 -18.79
C LEU A 12 10.08 18.96 -18.17
N SER A 13 9.60 19.11 -16.94
CA SER A 13 9.70 20.37 -16.21
C SER A 13 11.11 20.59 -15.65
N ASP A 14 11.58 21.84 -15.76
CA ASP A 14 12.78 22.35 -15.09
C ASP A 14 12.47 22.93 -13.69
N GLU A 15 11.20 22.95 -13.29
CA GLU A 15 10.79 23.53 -12.02
C GLU A 15 11.31 22.69 -10.84
N THR A 16 11.83 23.40 -9.85
CA THR A 16 12.17 22.84 -8.54
C THR A 16 11.16 23.32 -7.52
N SER A 17 10.88 22.48 -6.53
CA SER A 17 9.92 22.80 -5.47
C SER A 17 10.37 22.22 -4.13
N LEU A 18 9.71 22.65 -3.07
CA LEU A 18 9.76 21.96 -1.79
C LEU A 18 8.61 20.95 -1.75
N GLN A 19 8.92 19.71 -1.38
CA GLN A 19 7.94 18.66 -1.17
C GLN A 19 8.03 18.16 0.26
N ASP A 20 6.87 17.84 0.84
CA ASP A 20 6.80 17.15 2.12
C ASP A 20 7.35 15.73 1.99
N VAL A 21 8.01 15.26 3.03
CA VAL A 21 8.18 13.84 3.32
C VAL A 21 7.25 13.54 4.46
N TYR A 22 6.49 12.46 4.34
CA TYR A 22 5.60 12.01 5.39
C TYR A 22 6.17 10.79 6.11
N LYS A 23 5.63 10.49 7.28
CA LYS A 23 6.02 9.31 8.05
C LYS A 23 4.80 8.64 8.64
N THR A 24 4.72 7.32 8.49
CA THR A 24 3.71 6.51 9.18
C THR A 24 4.25 5.98 10.50
N LYS A 25 3.34 5.63 11.41
CA LYS A 25 3.71 5.02 12.69
C LYS A 25 4.34 3.65 12.44
N GLN A 26 5.44 3.38 13.16
CA GLN A 26 6.00 2.04 13.27
C GLN A 26 5.52 1.46 14.61
N TYR A 27 4.75 0.39 14.53
CA TYR A 27 4.19 -0.29 15.69
C TYR A 27 5.21 -1.26 16.30
N THR A 28 5.08 -1.48 17.59
CA THR A 28 5.78 -2.55 18.29
C THR A 28 4.98 -3.85 18.23
N GLN A 29 5.62 -4.98 18.52
CA GLN A 29 4.95 -6.28 18.59
C GLN A 29 3.74 -6.27 19.55
N ASP A 30 3.87 -5.66 20.73
CA ASP A 30 2.78 -5.58 21.71
C ASP A 30 1.62 -4.74 21.16
N GLU A 31 1.88 -3.62 20.48
CA GLU A 31 0.81 -2.82 19.88
C GLU A 31 0.15 -3.54 18.70
N CYS A 32 0.92 -4.29 17.89
CA CYS A 32 0.35 -5.14 16.85
C CYS A 32 -0.57 -6.22 17.43
N TYR A 33 -0.17 -6.83 18.56
CA TYR A 33 -1.01 -7.77 19.28
C TYR A 33 -2.31 -7.10 19.77
N ASP A 34 -2.22 -5.91 20.36
CA ASP A 34 -3.39 -5.13 20.83
C ASP A 34 -4.35 -4.74 19.69
N ILE A 35 -3.84 -4.53 18.47
CA ILE A 35 -4.67 -4.29 17.28
C ILE A 35 -5.41 -5.55 16.84
N ILE A 36 -4.74 -6.71 16.86
CA ILE A 36 -5.27 -7.95 16.28
C ILE A 36 -6.17 -8.71 17.28
N GLN A 37 -5.83 -8.72 18.56
CA GLN A 37 -6.54 -9.49 19.59
C GLN A 37 -8.07 -9.24 19.63
N PRO A 38 -8.59 -8.01 19.47
CA PRO A 38 -10.03 -7.75 19.44
C PRO A 38 -10.79 -8.54 18.38
N PHE A 39 -10.19 -8.78 17.20
CA PHE A 39 -10.82 -9.56 16.14
C PHE A 39 -11.00 -11.02 16.57
N PHE A 40 -9.99 -11.63 17.18
CA PHE A 40 -10.08 -13.00 17.71
C PHE A 40 -11.10 -13.11 18.84
N ASN A 41 -11.02 -12.19 19.81
CA ASN A 41 -11.90 -12.16 20.97
C ASN A 41 -13.38 -12.05 20.58
N LYS A 42 -13.69 -11.30 19.51
CA LYS A 42 -15.06 -11.11 19.03
C LYS A 42 -15.73 -12.42 18.59
N TYR A 43 -14.96 -13.37 18.09
CA TYR A 43 -15.44 -14.72 17.72
C TYR A 43 -15.25 -15.74 18.85
N GLY A 44 -14.86 -15.30 20.05
CA GLY A 44 -14.56 -16.19 21.18
C GLY A 44 -13.30 -17.02 20.97
N LEU A 45 -12.39 -16.59 20.08
CA LEU A 45 -11.16 -17.27 19.76
C LEU A 45 -10.00 -16.73 20.60
N THR A 46 -9.01 -17.59 20.83
CA THR A 46 -7.75 -17.22 21.48
C THR A 46 -6.61 -17.39 20.49
N ILE A 47 -5.71 -16.41 20.46
CA ILE A 47 -4.47 -16.48 19.68
C ILE A 47 -3.60 -17.62 20.24
N ASP A 48 -3.04 -18.44 19.35
CA ASP A 48 -2.07 -19.47 19.67
C ASP A 48 -0.66 -18.87 19.65
N ASP A 49 -0.23 -18.34 20.80
CA ASP A 49 1.10 -17.73 20.95
C ASP A 49 2.25 -18.69 20.63
N THR A 50 2.01 -20.02 20.62
CA THR A 50 3.04 -21.02 20.28
C THR A 50 3.25 -21.18 18.77
N GLN A 51 2.35 -20.61 17.97
CA GLN A 51 2.32 -20.66 16.51
C GLN A 51 2.43 -19.27 15.88
N THR A 52 2.64 -18.23 16.69
CA THR A 52 2.88 -16.88 16.20
C THR A 52 4.25 -16.80 15.54
N ASP A 53 4.27 -16.48 14.25
CA ASP A 53 5.50 -16.29 13.49
C ASP A 53 5.83 -14.80 13.42
N ILE A 54 6.98 -14.42 13.96
CA ILE A 54 7.45 -13.03 14.02
C ILE A 54 8.58 -12.85 13.01
N TYR A 55 8.38 -11.92 12.09
CA TYR A 55 9.38 -11.50 11.11
C TYR A 55 9.82 -10.05 11.37
N ASP A 56 10.78 -9.56 10.59
CA ASP A 56 11.32 -8.21 10.74
C ASP A 56 10.28 -7.12 10.43
N GLU A 57 9.34 -7.39 9.51
CA GLU A 57 8.36 -6.40 9.01
C GLU A 57 6.91 -6.71 9.39
N THR A 58 6.61 -7.97 9.73
CA THR A 58 5.24 -8.46 9.90
C THR A 58 5.15 -9.55 10.96
N ILE A 59 3.97 -9.73 11.55
CA ILE A 59 3.67 -10.82 12.49
C ILE A 59 2.47 -11.60 11.97
N TYR A 60 2.54 -12.93 12.01
CA TYR A 60 1.42 -13.81 11.75
C TYR A 60 0.83 -14.36 13.05
N PHE A 61 -0.49 -14.23 13.20
CA PHE A 61 -1.26 -14.79 14.31
C PHE A 61 -2.22 -15.86 13.82
N TYR A 62 -2.39 -16.89 14.63
CA TYR A 62 -3.32 -17.98 14.35
C TYR A 62 -4.21 -18.23 15.55
N SER A 63 -5.46 -18.60 15.33
CA SER A 63 -6.30 -19.06 16.43
C SER A 63 -5.94 -20.51 16.78
N GLN A 64 -6.15 -20.91 18.04
CA GLN A 64 -5.85 -22.28 18.48
C GLN A 64 -6.57 -23.37 17.66
N ASN A 65 -7.77 -23.07 17.17
CA ASN A 65 -8.56 -23.95 16.28
C ASN A 65 -8.35 -23.68 14.79
N ARG A 66 -7.45 -22.76 14.42
CA ARG A 66 -7.11 -22.33 13.05
C ARG A 66 -8.26 -21.70 12.25
N GLU A 67 -9.36 -21.32 12.89
CA GLU A 67 -10.49 -20.63 12.25
C GLU A 67 -10.16 -19.22 11.76
N ILE A 68 -9.18 -18.53 12.37
CA ILE A 68 -8.69 -17.22 11.92
C ILE A 68 -7.17 -17.27 11.78
N LEU A 69 -6.71 -16.78 10.63
CA LEU A 69 -5.33 -16.37 10.37
C LEU A 69 -5.32 -14.85 10.27
N ALA A 70 -4.34 -14.21 10.90
CA ALA A 70 -4.05 -12.80 10.72
C ALA A 70 -2.60 -12.58 10.35
N ASN A 71 -2.32 -11.56 9.54
CA ASN A 71 -1.01 -10.91 9.54
C ASN A 71 -1.15 -9.42 9.85
N ILE A 72 -0.09 -8.80 10.34
CA ILE A 72 -0.03 -7.36 10.56
C ILE A 72 1.40 -6.85 10.36
N ASP A 73 1.52 -5.78 9.59
CA ASP A 73 2.79 -5.11 9.36
C ASP A 73 3.05 -4.06 10.44
N TYR A 74 4.30 -3.97 10.89
CA TYR A 74 4.70 -2.91 11.83
C TYR A 74 4.52 -1.52 11.22
N SER A 75 4.69 -1.40 9.90
CA SER A 75 4.51 -0.14 9.19
C SER A 75 3.04 0.17 9.03
N GLY A 76 2.57 1.22 9.70
CA GLY A 76 1.19 1.70 9.61
C GLY A 76 0.14 0.82 10.29
N GLY A 77 0.50 -0.38 10.75
CA GLY A 77 -0.43 -1.31 11.40
C GLY A 77 -1.45 -1.88 10.41
N THR A 78 -1.06 -2.04 9.15
CA THR A 78 -1.89 -2.66 8.12
C THR A 78 -1.99 -4.16 8.36
N PHE A 79 -3.16 -4.76 8.17
CA PHE A 79 -3.40 -6.15 8.53
C PHE A 79 -4.34 -6.85 7.57
N HIS A 80 -4.19 -8.16 7.46
CA HIS A 80 -5.16 -9.03 6.78
C HIS A 80 -5.66 -10.12 7.72
N LEU A 81 -6.95 -10.41 7.61
CA LEU A 81 -7.64 -11.49 8.30
C LEU A 81 -8.20 -12.46 7.26
N TRP A 82 -7.97 -13.75 7.46
CA TRP A 82 -8.60 -14.83 6.70
C TRP A 82 -9.37 -15.73 7.65
N TYR A 83 -10.61 -16.01 7.27
CA TYR A 83 -11.55 -16.84 8.02
C TYR A 83 -11.66 -18.18 7.30
N THR A 84 -11.37 -19.29 7.99
CA THR A 84 -11.23 -20.62 7.34
C THR A 84 -12.48 -21.48 7.45
N ASN A 85 -13.66 -20.88 7.43
CA ASN A 85 -14.95 -21.52 7.58
C ASN A 85 -15.45 -22.10 6.24
N GLU A 86 -15.96 -23.34 6.23
CA GLU A 86 -16.18 -24.17 5.02
C GLU A 86 -17.12 -23.62 3.92
N SER A 87 -17.75 -22.45 4.09
CA SER A 87 -18.66 -21.83 3.12
C SER A 87 -18.06 -20.58 2.48
N ASP A 88 -16.92 -20.75 1.82
CA ASP A 88 -16.09 -19.69 1.23
C ASP A 88 -16.53 -19.24 -0.17
N THR A 89 -17.80 -19.38 -0.55
CA THR A 89 -18.26 -18.80 -1.83
C THR A 89 -18.47 -17.31 -1.63
N PRO A 90 -17.69 -16.43 -2.31
CA PRO A 90 -17.92 -15.00 -2.24
C PRO A 90 -19.31 -14.69 -2.80
N GLN A 91 -20.05 -13.88 -2.05
CA GLN A 91 -21.27 -13.25 -2.54
C GLN A 91 -20.85 -12.05 -3.38
N ASP A 92 -21.38 -11.97 -4.60
CA ASP A 92 -21.26 -10.82 -5.46
C ASP A 92 -22.45 -9.84 -5.27
N ASN A 93 -22.35 -8.68 -5.92
CA ASN A 93 -23.46 -7.71 -6.05
C ASN A 93 -24.01 -7.11 -4.73
N LEU A 94 -23.25 -7.11 -3.63
CA LEU A 94 -23.56 -6.29 -2.47
C LEU A 94 -23.48 -4.80 -2.81
N THR A 95 -24.41 -4.03 -2.25
CA THR A 95 -24.35 -2.56 -2.33
C THR A 95 -23.24 -2.01 -1.43
N GLU A 96 -22.71 -0.84 -1.76
CA GLU A 96 -21.72 -0.13 -0.94
C GLU A 96 -22.14 -0.02 0.53
N GLN A 97 -23.41 0.31 0.79
CA GLN A 97 -23.93 0.46 2.15
C GLN A 97 -23.96 -0.87 2.91
N GLU A 98 -24.34 -1.98 2.25
CA GLU A 98 -24.31 -3.30 2.89
C GLU A 98 -22.88 -3.69 3.29
N VAL A 99 -21.89 -3.44 2.43
CA VAL A 99 -20.49 -3.73 2.73
C VAL A 99 -19.99 -2.83 3.88
N LYS A 100 -20.32 -1.53 3.86
CA LYS A 100 -20.01 -0.59 4.96
C LYS A 100 -20.57 -1.09 6.29
N ASP A 101 -21.83 -1.49 6.33
CA ASP A 101 -22.50 -1.97 7.55
C ASP A 101 -21.84 -3.25 8.10
N ILE A 102 -21.30 -4.11 7.23
CA ILE A 102 -20.61 -5.34 7.64
C ILE A 102 -19.22 -5.01 8.20
N ILE A 103 -18.43 -4.16 7.53
CA ILE A 103 -17.10 -3.73 8.01
C ILE A 103 -17.22 -2.96 9.34
N GLN A 104 -18.21 -2.07 9.48
CA GLN A 104 -18.39 -1.30 10.71
C GLN A 104 -18.74 -2.17 11.93
N LYS A 105 -19.35 -3.34 11.73
CA LYS A 105 -19.58 -4.29 12.84
C LYS A 105 -18.26 -4.78 13.42
N GLU A 106 -17.17 -4.82 12.65
CA GLU A 106 -15.81 -5.14 13.12
C GLU A 106 -15.15 -3.98 13.87
N GLY A 107 -15.84 -2.85 14.05
CA GLY A 107 -15.28 -1.65 14.68
C GLY A 107 -14.40 -0.83 13.74
N ILE A 108 -14.30 -1.21 12.47
CA ILE A 108 -13.51 -0.49 11.47
C ILE A 108 -14.31 0.67 10.89
N GLN A 109 -13.72 1.86 10.91
CA GLN A 109 -14.28 3.04 10.28
C GLN A 109 -13.75 3.17 8.85
N ILE A 110 -14.66 3.32 7.89
CA ILE A 110 -14.31 3.59 6.49
C ILE A 110 -14.27 5.11 6.30
N PRO A 111 -13.17 5.68 5.77
CA PRO A 111 -13.08 7.11 5.50
C PRO A 111 -14.17 7.60 4.55
N GLN A 112 -14.68 8.82 4.78
CA GLN A 112 -15.76 9.38 3.95
C GLN A 112 -15.32 9.64 2.50
N GLN A 113 -14.01 9.85 2.30
CA GLN A 113 -13.36 10.11 1.02
C GLN A 113 -13.14 8.82 0.21
N ALA A 114 -13.42 7.65 0.79
CA ALA A 114 -13.15 6.39 0.14
C ALA A 114 -14.03 6.18 -1.09
N THR A 115 -13.39 5.78 -2.19
CA THR A 115 -14.09 5.36 -3.41
C THR A 115 -14.35 3.87 -3.32
N PHE A 116 -15.61 3.48 -3.53
CA PHE A 116 -16.04 2.09 -3.50
C PHE A 116 -15.93 1.44 -4.87
N THR A 117 -15.33 0.25 -4.90
CA THR A 117 -15.27 -0.63 -6.07
C THR A 117 -15.76 -2.03 -5.69
N SER A 118 -16.58 -2.62 -6.56
CA SER A 118 -16.96 -4.03 -6.52
C SER A 118 -16.38 -4.73 -7.73
N LEU A 119 -15.71 -5.87 -7.53
CA LEU A 119 -15.15 -6.70 -8.58
C LEU A 119 -16.05 -7.93 -8.84
N ASP A 120 -15.92 -8.51 -10.03
CA ASP A 120 -16.76 -9.62 -10.51
C ASP A 120 -16.52 -10.95 -9.74
N ASP A 121 -15.49 -11.02 -8.89
CA ASP A 121 -15.14 -12.17 -8.07
C ASP A 121 -15.65 -12.07 -6.62
N GLY A 122 -16.47 -11.07 -6.32
CA GLY A 122 -17.00 -10.81 -4.97
C GLY A 122 -16.01 -10.10 -4.04
N GLN A 123 -14.94 -9.52 -4.57
CA GLN A 123 -14.06 -8.62 -3.84
C GLN A 123 -14.64 -7.19 -3.81
N TYR A 124 -14.66 -6.61 -2.63
CA TYR A 124 -15.07 -5.23 -2.37
C TYR A 124 -13.89 -4.41 -1.87
N ILE A 125 -13.74 -3.19 -2.38
CA ILE A 125 -12.59 -2.33 -2.08
C ILE A 125 -13.08 -0.91 -1.79
N PHE A 126 -12.60 -0.32 -0.70
CA PHE A 126 -12.70 1.09 -0.37
C PHE A 126 -11.31 1.69 -0.44
N GLU A 127 -11.01 2.49 -1.47
CA GLU A 127 -9.69 3.08 -1.69
C GLU A 127 -9.69 4.57 -1.34
N VAL A 128 -8.62 5.04 -0.71
CA VAL A 128 -8.41 6.44 -0.35
C VAL A 128 -7.01 6.86 -0.74
N GLN A 129 -6.91 8.03 -1.36
CA GLN A 129 -5.65 8.75 -1.54
C GLN A 129 -5.93 10.25 -1.40
N ASP A 130 -5.85 10.76 -0.18
CA ASP A 130 -6.25 12.14 0.12
C ASP A 130 -5.49 12.72 1.33
N ILE A 131 -5.60 14.04 1.52
CA ILE A 131 -5.14 14.73 2.73
C ILE A 131 -6.36 15.02 3.61
N VAL A 132 -6.42 14.39 4.77
CA VAL A 132 -7.50 14.56 5.75
C VAL A 132 -6.90 15.07 7.06
N ASP A 133 -7.42 16.19 7.58
CA ASP A 133 -6.96 16.79 8.85
C ASP A 133 -5.44 16.97 8.96
N HIS A 134 -4.80 17.42 7.86
CA HIS A 134 -3.34 17.59 7.73
C HIS A 134 -2.50 16.30 7.73
N GLN A 135 -3.13 15.14 7.70
CA GLN A 135 -2.48 13.85 7.51
C GLN A 135 -2.72 13.35 6.10
N TYR A 136 -1.69 12.76 5.49
CA TYR A 136 -1.87 12.04 4.24
C TYR A 136 -2.46 10.67 4.55
N LEU A 137 -3.52 10.30 3.85
CA LEU A 137 -4.23 9.04 4.01
C LEU A 137 -4.16 8.30 2.67
N ASN A 138 -3.58 7.10 2.69
CA ASN A 138 -3.38 6.32 1.48
C ASN A 138 -3.53 4.83 1.72
N GLY A 139 -4.18 4.16 0.77
CA GLY A 139 -4.35 2.72 0.76
C GLY A 139 -5.83 2.33 0.69
N SER A 140 -6.16 1.13 1.16
CA SER A 140 -7.51 0.60 0.99
C SER A 140 -7.99 -0.26 2.15
N ILE A 141 -9.30 -0.46 2.21
CA ILE A 141 -9.94 -1.52 3.00
C ILE A 141 -10.57 -2.46 1.99
N SER A 142 -10.18 -3.73 1.99
CA SER A 142 -10.66 -4.74 1.05
C SER A 142 -11.31 -5.91 1.79
N CYS A 143 -12.30 -6.55 1.18
CA CYS A 143 -12.89 -7.75 1.77
C CYS A 143 -13.56 -8.65 0.75
N GLN A 144 -13.72 -9.92 1.12
CA GLN A 144 -14.65 -10.86 0.50
C GLN A 144 -15.66 -11.32 1.55
N ILE A 145 -16.93 -11.34 1.17
CA ILE A 145 -18.05 -11.61 2.07
C ILE A 145 -18.87 -12.76 1.47
N ASN A 146 -19.28 -13.74 2.28
CA ASN A 146 -20.13 -14.83 1.82
C ASN A 146 -21.63 -14.51 1.90
N ALA A 147 -22.47 -15.42 1.40
CA ALA A 147 -23.94 -15.28 1.39
C ALA A 147 -24.57 -15.08 2.78
N ASN A 148 -23.87 -15.50 3.85
CA ASN A 148 -24.29 -15.32 5.25
C ASN A 148 -23.83 -13.97 5.83
N LYS A 149 -23.33 -13.06 4.98
CA LYS A 149 -22.80 -11.74 5.36
C LYS A 149 -21.64 -11.83 6.38
N SER A 150 -20.86 -12.91 6.29
CA SER A 150 -19.64 -13.11 7.09
C SER A 150 -18.41 -12.94 6.20
N PHE A 151 -17.30 -12.48 6.78
CA PHE A 151 -16.05 -12.36 6.05
C PHE A 151 -15.49 -13.73 5.69
N ILE A 152 -14.97 -13.81 4.47
CA ILE A 152 -13.99 -14.80 4.01
C ILE A 152 -12.59 -14.21 4.23
N SER A 153 -12.43 -12.94 3.86
CA SER A 153 -11.21 -12.18 4.08
C SER A 153 -11.51 -10.70 4.35
N LEU A 154 -10.64 -10.04 5.10
CA LEU A 154 -10.68 -8.61 5.39
C LEU A 154 -9.25 -8.08 5.43
N GLY A 155 -8.90 -7.18 4.51
CA GLY A 155 -7.65 -6.42 4.48
C GLY A 155 -7.89 -4.97 4.92
N TYR A 156 -7.04 -4.49 5.82
CA TYR A 156 -6.92 -3.10 6.20
C TYR A 156 -5.52 -2.62 5.81
N ASP A 157 -5.42 -2.08 4.60
CA ASP A 157 -4.19 -1.59 3.98
C ASP A 157 -4.12 -0.06 4.00
N LEU A 158 -4.85 0.57 4.92
CA LEU A 158 -4.98 2.01 5.02
C LEU A 158 -3.95 2.58 5.99
N LYS A 159 -3.07 3.45 5.48
CA LYS A 159 -2.03 4.11 6.27
C LYS A 159 -2.30 5.60 6.41
N THR A 160 -2.08 6.09 7.63
CA THR A 160 -2.00 7.52 7.93
C THR A 160 -0.53 7.94 7.99
N TYR A 161 -0.23 9.12 7.47
CA TYR A 161 1.10 9.68 7.50
C TYR A 161 1.07 11.12 7.98
N ASP A 162 1.91 11.41 8.97
CA ASP A 162 2.17 12.77 9.45
C ASP A 162 3.24 13.44 8.57
N SER A 163 3.12 14.75 8.34
CA SER A 163 4.22 15.51 7.74
C SER A 163 5.44 15.43 8.67
N TYR A 164 6.55 14.94 8.13
CA TYR A 164 7.81 14.86 8.85
C TYR A 164 8.66 16.11 8.63
N LYS A 165 8.94 16.43 7.36
CA LYS A 165 9.75 17.59 6.98
C LYS A 165 9.66 17.84 5.47
N GLN A 166 9.79 19.11 5.06
CA GLN A 166 9.95 19.48 3.65
C GLN A 166 11.40 19.43 3.19
N PHE A 167 11.61 18.93 1.97
CA PHE A 167 12.90 18.87 1.29
C PHE A 167 12.83 19.52 -0.09
N PRO A 168 13.90 20.20 -0.53
CA PRO A 168 14.02 20.56 -1.94
C PRO A 168 14.14 19.30 -2.77
N ILE A 169 13.39 19.24 -3.86
CA ILE A 169 13.49 18.16 -4.85
C ILE A 169 14.18 18.64 -6.11
N ILE A 170 14.85 17.71 -6.79
CA ILE A 170 15.33 17.94 -8.17
C ILE A 170 14.14 18.10 -9.12
N SER A 171 14.37 18.68 -10.30
CA SER A 171 13.35 18.76 -11.35
C SER A 171 13.22 17.44 -12.13
N GLN A 172 12.15 17.31 -12.94
CA GLN A 172 11.99 16.18 -13.85
C GLN A 172 13.15 16.10 -14.86
N GLN A 173 13.61 17.26 -15.37
CA GLN A 173 14.77 17.32 -16.27
C GLN A 173 16.04 16.79 -15.60
N GLN A 174 16.28 17.16 -14.34
CA GLN A 174 17.45 16.65 -13.59
C GLN A 174 17.34 15.14 -13.35
N ALA A 175 16.15 14.64 -13.01
CA ALA A 175 15.91 13.21 -12.86
C ALA A 175 16.12 12.44 -14.18
N PHE A 176 15.72 13.02 -15.31
CA PHE A 176 15.99 12.47 -16.63
C PHE A 176 17.48 12.39 -16.97
N GLU A 177 18.27 13.40 -16.61
CA GLU A 177 19.73 13.35 -16.79
C GLU A 177 20.39 12.25 -15.92
N LEU A 178 19.83 11.93 -14.74
CA LEU A 178 20.28 10.77 -13.96
C LEU A 178 20.03 9.46 -14.70
N ILE A 179 18.91 9.32 -15.42
CA ILE A 179 18.62 8.14 -16.26
C ILE A 179 19.65 8.03 -17.38
N LYS A 180 19.97 9.14 -18.07
CA LYS A 180 21.01 9.20 -19.11
C LYS A 180 22.39 8.80 -18.60
N ASP A 181 22.70 9.15 -17.35
CA ASP A 181 23.93 8.75 -16.66
C ASP A 181 23.93 7.29 -16.19
N GLY A 182 22.82 6.56 -16.34
CA GLY A 182 22.65 5.19 -15.84
C GLY A 182 22.48 5.10 -14.32
N LYS A 183 22.07 6.19 -13.65
CA LYS A 183 21.91 6.28 -12.19
C LYS A 183 20.48 5.93 -11.75
N PHE A 184 20.09 4.68 -11.98
CA PHE A 184 18.80 4.14 -11.55
C PHE A 184 18.91 2.64 -11.24
N ASN A 185 17.96 2.10 -10.48
CA ASN A 185 17.92 0.67 -10.18
C ASN A 185 17.42 -0.12 -11.40
N GLN A 186 18.16 -1.16 -11.79
CA GLN A 186 17.87 -2.04 -12.94
C GLN A 186 17.48 -3.47 -12.53
N ASP A 187 17.50 -3.79 -11.23
CA ASP A 187 17.41 -5.17 -10.70
C ASP A 187 16.14 -5.92 -11.16
N TRP A 188 15.07 -5.18 -11.43
CA TRP A 188 13.76 -5.72 -11.82
C TRP A 188 13.42 -5.54 -13.30
N MET A 189 14.34 -4.97 -14.09
CA MET A 189 14.11 -4.72 -15.51
C MET A 189 14.37 -5.99 -16.31
N MET A 190 13.38 -6.42 -17.11
CA MET A 190 13.45 -7.67 -17.87
C MET A 190 14.60 -7.68 -18.90
N SER A 191 14.81 -6.52 -19.53
CA SER A 191 15.95 -6.22 -20.38
C SER A 191 15.87 -4.74 -20.76
N LEU A 192 17.00 -4.04 -20.67
CA LEU A 192 17.12 -2.71 -21.25
C LEU A 192 17.51 -2.86 -22.72
N ASP A 193 16.68 -2.33 -23.61
CA ASP A 193 17.03 -2.18 -25.02
C ASP A 193 18.21 -1.20 -25.16
N GLN A 194 18.76 -1.08 -26.37
CA GLN A 194 19.79 -0.08 -26.66
C GLN A 194 19.26 1.36 -26.55
N GLU A 195 17.94 1.53 -26.45
CA GLU A 195 17.25 2.80 -26.31
C GLU A 195 16.20 2.71 -25.18
N ILE A 196 16.11 3.76 -24.36
CA ILE A 196 15.05 3.98 -23.37
C ILE A 196 14.17 5.12 -23.88
N ILE A 197 12.90 4.84 -24.13
CA ILE A 197 11.91 5.83 -24.57
C ILE A 197 10.95 6.09 -23.40
N ILE A 198 10.89 7.34 -22.95
CA ILE A 198 10.02 7.78 -21.86
C ILE A 198 8.69 8.27 -22.41
N HIS A 199 7.61 7.69 -21.91
CA HIS A 199 6.22 7.99 -22.27
C HIS A 199 5.46 8.77 -21.20
N SER A 200 5.95 8.76 -19.96
CA SER A 200 5.37 9.56 -18.88
C SER A 200 6.43 9.91 -17.84
N ALA A 201 6.21 11.02 -17.14
CA ALA A 201 7.06 11.48 -16.03
C ALA A 201 6.16 12.08 -14.95
N ASN A 202 6.00 11.39 -13.83
CA ASN A 202 5.09 11.79 -12.75
C ASN A 202 5.83 11.88 -11.43
N LEU A 203 5.52 12.89 -10.62
CA LEU A 203 5.92 12.91 -9.22
C LEU A 203 4.91 12.07 -8.44
N VAL A 204 5.38 10.95 -7.89
CA VAL A 204 4.61 10.06 -7.02
C VAL A 204 5.25 10.03 -5.64
N TYR A 205 4.62 9.32 -4.71
CA TYR A 205 5.21 9.05 -3.41
C TYR A 205 5.35 7.54 -3.21
N VAL A 206 6.45 7.14 -2.57
CA VAL A 206 6.79 5.74 -2.30
C VAL A 206 7.24 5.62 -0.85
N GLU A 207 6.77 4.58 -0.16
CA GLU A 207 7.21 4.27 1.20
C GLU A 207 8.58 3.58 1.17
N ASP A 208 9.51 4.03 2.01
CA ASP A 208 10.77 3.34 2.27
C ASP A 208 10.63 2.33 3.42
N SER A 209 11.62 1.45 3.58
CA SER A 209 11.61 0.42 4.63
C SER A 209 11.64 0.97 6.07
N LYS A 210 11.69 2.28 6.27
CA LYS A 210 11.65 2.95 7.58
C LYS A 210 10.32 3.67 7.81
N GLY A 211 9.35 3.49 6.92
CA GLY A 211 8.03 4.10 6.99
C GLY A 211 7.99 5.57 6.59
N PHE A 212 9.01 6.08 5.89
CA PHE A 212 8.94 7.40 5.27
C PHE A 212 8.31 7.29 3.89
N TYR A 213 7.32 8.15 3.64
CA TYR A 213 6.66 8.26 2.36
C TYR A 213 7.23 9.47 1.63
N GLN A 214 8.04 9.20 0.60
CA GLN A 214 8.94 10.18 -0.01
C GLN A 214 8.58 10.46 -1.47
N PRO A 215 8.81 11.68 -1.96
CA PRO A 215 8.59 12.02 -3.36
C PRO A 215 9.62 11.31 -4.27
N VAL A 216 9.12 10.69 -5.32
CA VAL A 216 9.89 9.94 -6.33
C VAL A 216 9.36 10.29 -7.71
N TYR A 217 10.25 10.49 -8.68
CA TYR A 217 9.85 10.55 -10.08
C TYR A 217 9.69 9.15 -10.65
N LEU A 218 8.48 8.83 -11.10
CA LEU A 218 8.14 7.63 -11.84
C LEU A 218 8.12 7.96 -13.32
N PHE A 219 9.05 7.36 -14.05
CA PHE A 219 9.12 7.42 -15.51
C PHE A 219 8.58 6.13 -16.11
N GLY A 220 7.49 6.23 -16.86
CA GLY A 220 6.99 5.09 -17.65
C GLY A 220 7.76 4.98 -18.97
N ILE A 221 8.20 3.78 -19.30
CA ILE A 221 8.95 3.47 -20.52
C ILE A 221 8.25 2.36 -21.32
N GLU A 222 8.85 1.95 -22.44
CA GLU A 222 8.33 0.86 -23.29
C GLU A 222 8.07 -0.45 -22.51
N ASN A 223 7.14 -1.26 -23.05
CA ASN A 223 6.72 -2.53 -22.47
C ASN A 223 6.15 -2.41 -21.04
N ASP A 224 5.49 -1.29 -20.74
CA ASP A 224 4.90 -0.97 -19.43
C ASP A 224 5.89 -1.05 -18.26
N GLN A 225 7.19 -0.92 -18.54
CA GLN A 225 8.22 -0.85 -17.51
C GLN A 225 8.30 0.56 -16.91
N ILE A 226 8.86 0.66 -15.71
CA ILE A 226 8.96 1.91 -14.96
C ILE A 226 10.36 2.10 -14.39
N ILE A 227 10.80 3.35 -14.33
CA ILE A 227 12.04 3.75 -13.66
C ILE A 227 11.69 4.72 -12.54
N TYR A 228 12.20 4.44 -11.34
CA TYR A 228 12.06 5.31 -10.18
C TYR A 228 13.36 6.09 -9.93
N ILE A 229 13.24 7.41 -9.79
CA ILE A 229 14.32 8.30 -9.38
C ILE A 229 13.90 9.03 -8.10
N PRO A 230 14.60 8.82 -6.96
CA PRO A 230 14.35 9.59 -5.75
C PRO A 230 14.41 11.10 -6.03
N ALA A 231 13.36 11.84 -5.70
CA ALA A 231 13.32 13.27 -6.00
C ALA A 231 14.20 14.08 -5.03
N ILE A 232 14.48 13.53 -3.83
CA ILE A 232 15.41 14.08 -2.85
C ILE A 232 16.79 13.46 -3.10
N GLN A 233 17.79 14.31 -3.30
CA GLN A 233 19.17 13.89 -3.49
C GLN A 233 19.96 14.09 -2.19
N SER A 234 20.77 13.08 -1.83
CA SER A 234 21.64 13.06 -0.64
C SER A 234 22.93 13.85 -0.83
#